data_AF-A0AA40CBQ2-F1
#
_entry.id   AF-A0AA40CBQ2-F1
#
_cell.length_a   1.000
_cell.length_b   1.000
_cell.length_c   1.000
_cell.angle_alpha   90.00
_cell.angle_beta   90.00
_cell.angle_gamma   90.00
#
_symmetry.space_group_name_H-M   'P 1'
#
loop_
_entity.id
_entity.type
_entity.pdbx_description
1 polymer ?
#
loop_
_entity_poly.entity_id
_entity_poly.type
_entity_poly.pdbx_seq_one_letter_code
_entity_poly.pdbx_strand_id
1 'polypeptide(L)'
;MVHFTSVITTLALTFAAVQAAPSLATRQLKPDVAGEQNVGNGQGKQFITGQCLSNADCASGCCATLPQNGGPTIGICSGPAVGNAQGKQGCGF
;
A
#
# COMPACT_ATOMS: atom_id res chain seq x y z
N MET A 1 -58.54 6.30 11.34
CA MET A 1 -58.09 5.48 10.20
C MET A 1 -57.06 6.31 9.45
N VAL A 2 -55.82 6.31 9.94
CA VAL A 2 -54.73 7.16 9.41
C VAL A 2 -53.98 6.38 8.33
N HIS A 3 -53.83 7.01 7.18
CA HIS A 3 -53.14 6.51 5.99
C HIS A 3 -51.73 6.00 6.32
N PHE A 4 -51.56 4.68 6.44
CA PHE A 4 -50.28 4.01 6.69
C PHE A 4 -49.51 3.63 5.41
N THR A 5 -50.03 3.99 4.23
CA THR A 5 -49.48 3.55 2.93
C THR A 5 -48.52 4.53 2.27
N SER A 6 -48.38 5.77 2.76
CA SER A 6 -47.52 6.79 2.11
C SER A 6 -46.11 6.92 2.69
N VAL A 7 -45.76 6.23 3.77
CA VAL A 7 -44.43 6.36 4.42
C VAL A 7 -43.39 5.40 3.83
N ILE A 8 -43.82 4.32 3.17
CA ILE A 8 -42.92 3.28 2.66
C ILE A 8 -42.16 3.73 1.40
N THR A 9 -42.73 4.66 0.62
CA THR A 9 -42.15 5.07 -0.68
C THR A 9 -41.09 6.17 -0.57
N THR A 10 -40.96 6.87 0.56
CA THR A 10 -39.93 7.90 0.75
C THR A 10 -38.62 7.37 1.35
N LEU A 11 -38.58 6.14 1.84
CA LEU A 11 -37.37 5.54 2.43
C LEU A 11 -36.39 4.98 1.38
N ALA A 12 -36.81 4.86 0.12
CA ALA A 12 -36.01 4.23 -0.94
C ALA A 12 -35.07 5.20 -1.70
N LEU A 13 -35.13 6.51 -1.45
CA LEU A 13 -34.45 7.52 -2.29
C LEU A 13 -33.27 8.25 -1.63
N THR A 14 -32.88 7.90 -0.39
CA THR A 14 -31.79 8.59 0.32
C THR A 14 -30.48 7.78 0.46
N PHE A 15 -30.37 6.61 -0.15
CA PHE A 15 -29.15 5.77 -0.07
C PHE A 15 -28.13 6.01 -1.21
N ALA A 16 -28.33 7.01 -2.07
CA ALA A 16 -27.51 7.17 -3.28
C ALA A 16 -26.27 8.10 -3.13
N ALA A 17 -25.99 8.68 -1.95
CA ALA A 17 -25.00 9.76 -1.84
C ALA A 17 -23.71 9.44 -1.07
N VAL A 18 -23.40 8.18 -0.73
CA VAL A 18 -22.20 7.83 0.09
C VAL A 18 -21.06 7.18 -0.73
N GLN A 19 -21.15 7.17 -2.07
CA GLN A 19 -20.24 6.34 -2.88
C GLN A 19 -19.09 7.11 -3.54
N ALA A 20 -18.93 8.41 -3.26
CA ALA A 20 -17.93 9.26 -3.94
C ALA A 20 -16.60 9.44 -3.17
N ALA A 21 -16.42 8.77 -2.03
CA ALA A 21 -15.12 8.75 -1.37
C ALA A 21 -14.24 7.65 -2.00
N PRO A 22 -13.01 7.94 -2.48
CA PRO A 22 -12.07 6.88 -2.82
C PRO A 22 -11.87 6.01 -1.57
N SER A 23 -12.09 4.71 -1.73
CA SER A 23 -11.90 3.72 -0.68
C SER A 23 -10.47 3.83 -0.13
N LEU A 24 -10.32 4.37 1.08
CA LEU A 24 -9.05 4.35 1.83
C LEU A 24 -8.60 2.92 2.19
N ALA A 25 -9.39 1.91 1.84
CA ALA A 25 -9.18 0.51 2.16
C ALA A 25 -7.95 -0.14 1.48
N THR A 26 -7.30 0.51 0.51
CA THR A 26 -6.15 -0.09 -0.21
C THR A 26 -4.98 0.88 -0.44
N ARG A 27 -4.52 1.56 0.62
CA ARG A 27 -3.23 2.27 0.57
C ARG A 27 -2.07 1.25 0.62
N GLN A 28 -1.89 0.52 -0.48
CA GLN A 28 -0.78 -0.41 -0.66
C GLN A 28 0.51 0.39 -0.92
N LEU A 29 1.58 0.05 -0.21
CA LEU A 29 2.90 0.59 -0.47
C LEU A 29 3.38 0.13 -1.87
N LYS A 30 3.61 1.10 -2.75
CA LYS A 30 4.23 0.89 -4.06
C LYS A 30 5.65 1.48 -4.04
N PRO A 31 6.62 0.88 -4.75
CA PRO A 31 7.95 1.45 -4.84
C PRO A 31 7.98 2.83 -5.49
N ASP A 32 8.87 3.67 -5.00
CA ASP A 32 9.16 4.99 -5.58
C ASP A 32 9.90 4.85 -6.91
N VAL A 33 9.38 5.53 -7.94
CA VAL A 33 9.89 5.44 -9.32
C VAL A 33 11.20 6.21 -9.52
N ALA A 34 11.52 7.19 -8.67
CA ALA A 34 12.75 7.96 -8.80
C ALA A 34 14.01 7.12 -8.55
N GLY A 35 13.87 5.96 -7.89
CA GLY A 35 14.94 5.01 -7.66
C GLY A 35 15.09 3.92 -8.73
N GLU A 36 14.28 3.90 -9.79
CA GLU A 36 14.25 2.77 -10.73
C GLU A 36 15.62 2.48 -11.36
N GLN A 37 16.41 3.53 -11.67
CA GLN A 37 17.75 3.33 -12.25
C GLN A 37 18.77 2.67 -11.31
N ASN A 38 18.51 2.55 -10.01
CA ASN A 38 19.44 1.93 -9.06
C ASN A 38 18.95 0.60 -8.48
N VAL A 39 17.86 0.03 -9.02
CA VAL A 39 17.35 -1.28 -8.56
C VAL A 39 18.34 -2.39 -8.95
N GLY A 40 18.74 -3.22 -7.97
CA GLY A 40 19.55 -4.41 -8.22
C GLY A 40 21.02 -4.16 -8.54
N ASN A 41 21.52 -2.92 -8.38
CA ASN A 41 22.92 -2.62 -8.65
C ASN A 41 23.86 -2.89 -7.46
N GLY A 42 23.31 -3.14 -6.26
CA GLY A 42 24.07 -3.47 -5.04
C GLY A 42 24.93 -2.34 -4.50
N GLN A 43 24.69 -1.09 -4.90
CA GLN A 43 25.55 0.05 -4.56
C GLN A 43 25.04 0.89 -3.37
N GLY A 44 23.98 0.46 -2.70
CA GLY A 44 23.40 1.18 -1.56
C GLY A 44 22.83 2.55 -1.95
N LYS A 45 22.33 2.70 -3.18
CA LYS A 45 21.85 3.98 -3.73
C LYS A 45 20.33 4.15 -3.63
N GLN A 46 19.60 3.08 -3.31
CA GLN A 46 18.15 3.15 -3.11
C GLN A 46 17.80 3.78 -1.76
N PHE A 47 16.89 4.74 -1.80
CA PHE A 47 16.33 5.37 -0.61
C PHE A 47 15.13 4.59 -0.09
N ILE A 48 14.66 4.94 1.12
CA ILE A 48 13.45 4.38 1.72
C ILE A 48 12.28 4.48 0.73
N THR A 49 11.47 3.43 0.65
CA THR A 49 10.40 3.20 -0.34
C THR A 49 10.84 2.91 -1.78
N GLY A 50 12.13 3.01 -2.13
CA GLY A 50 12.64 2.53 -3.41
C GLY A 50 12.54 1.00 -3.54
N GLN A 51 12.43 0.49 -4.76
CA GLN A 51 12.46 -0.96 -5.00
C GLN A 51 13.87 -1.51 -4.76
N CYS A 52 13.97 -2.76 -4.30
CA CYS A 52 15.25 -3.42 -4.10
C CYS A 52 15.13 -4.93 -4.38
N LEU A 53 16.26 -5.55 -4.72
CA LEU A 53 16.42 -6.98 -4.92
C LEU A 53 17.33 -7.61 -3.87
N SER A 54 18.04 -6.80 -3.08
CA SER A 54 18.80 -7.24 -1.90
C SER A 54 19.03 -6.08 -0.92
N ASN A 55 19.45 -6.38 0.31
CA ASN A 55 19.86 -5.36 1.29
C ASN A 55 20.95 -4.41 0.76
N ALA A 56 21.81 -4.90 -0.15
CA ALA A 56 22.90 -4.11 -0.71
C ALA A 56 22.42 -2.97 -1.63
N ASP A 57 21.17 -3.02 -2.13
CA ASP A 57 20.63 -1.93 -2.95
C ASP A 57 20.27 -0.70 -2.10
N CYS A 58 19.88 -0.91 -0.85
CA CYS A 58 19.33 0.11 0.02
C CYS A 58 20.43 0.84 0.80
N ALA A 59 20.44 2.17 0.75
CA ALA A 59 21.30 3.00 1.60
C ALA A 59 21.09 2.73 3.10
N SER A 60 19.88 2.30 3.46
CA SER A 60 19.52 1.91 4.82
C SER A 60 19.99 0.51 5.23
N GLY A 61 20.51 -0.29 4.31
CA GLY A 61 20.90 -1.68 4.54
C GLY A 61 19.74 -2.65 4.77
N CYS A 62 18.49 -2.23 4.52
CA CYS A 62 17.31 -3.07 4.70
C CYS A 62 16.42 -3.01 3.47
N CYS A 63 16.43 -4.10 2.71
CA CYS A 63 15.44 -4.42 1.70
C CYS A 63 14.37 -5.30 2.34
N ALA A 64 13.18 -4.73 2.55
CA ALA A 64 12.11 -5.40 3.26
C ALA A 64 11.15 -6.10 2.31
N THR A 65 10.77 -7.33 2.64
CA THR A 65 9.78 -8.10 1.89
C THR A 65 8.40 -7.50 2.06
N LEU A 66 7.71 -7.19 0.96
CA LEU A 66 6.37 -6.61 0.96
C LEU A 66 5.43 -7.42 0.04
N PRO A 67 4.53 -8.23 0.62
CA PRO A 67 3.44 -8.85 -0.12
C PRO A 67 2.54 -7.80 -0.76
N GLN A 68 2.19 -8.00 -2.03
CA GLN A 68 1.25 -7.13 -2.74
C GLN A 68 -0.13 -7.80 -2.77
N ASN A 69 -1.20 -7.02 -2.70
CA ASN A 69 -2.56 -7.54 -2.76
C ASN A 69 -2.89 -8.01 -4.19
N GLY A 70 -2.88 -9.32 -4.40
CA GLY A 70 -3.14 -9.92 -5.72
C GLY A 70 -1.99 -9.75 -6.72
N GLY A 71 -0.81 -9.34 -6.25
CA GLY A 71 0.41 -9.20 -7.05
C GLY A 71 1.58 -10.00 -6.49
N PRO A 72 2.73 -10.01 -7.19
CA PRO A 72 3.93 -10.66 -6.68
C PRO A 72 4.46 -9.94 -5.43
N THR A 73 5.05 -10.70 -4.52
CA THR A 73 5.82 -10.12 -3.40
C THR A 73 7.03 -9.37 -3.97
N ILE A 74 7.28 -8.17 -3.45
CA ILE A 74 8.38 -7.30 -3.88
C ILE A 74 9.29 -6.92 -2.72
N GLY A 75 10.54 -6.55 -3.03
CA GLY A 75 11.46 -5.91 -2.11
C GLY A 75 11.30 -4.39 -2.13
N ILE A 76 11.25 -3.77 -0.95
CA ILE A 76 11.16 -2.32 -0.80
C ILE A 76 12.10 -1.84 0.30
N CYS A 77 12.93 -0.84 0.00
CA CYS A 77 13.88 -0.30 0.96
C CYS A 77 13.13 0.27 2.16
N SER A 78 13.55 -0.12 3.36
CA SER A 78 12.96 0.28 4.62
C SER A 78 14.04 0.66 5.62
N GLY A 79 13.66 1.37 6.68
CA GLY A 79 14.55 1.55 7.83
C GLY A 79 14.64 0.21 8.57
N PRO A 80 15.82 -0.19 9.10
CA PRO A 80 15.95 -1.47 9.82
C PRO A 80 14.95 -1.64 10.96
N ALA A 81 14.67 -0.56 11.72
CA ALA A 81 13.72 -0.57 12.82
C ALA A 81 12.25 -0.74 12.40
N VAL A 82 11.92 -0.47 11.13
CA VAL A 82 10.54 -0.51 10.59
C VAL A 82 10.40 -1.49 9.43
N GLY A 83 11.32 -2.46 9.33
CA GLY A 83 11.27 -3.53 8.34
C GLY A 83 10.03 -4.44 8.45
N ASN A 84 9.34 -4.43 9.59
CA ASN A 84 8.12 -5.21 9.85
C ASN A 84 6.84 -4.35 9.92
N ALA A 85 6.95 -3.05 9.67
CA ALA A 85 5.79 -2.14 9.74
C ALA A 85 5.07 -2.08 8.38
N GLN A 86 3.81 -1.64 8.39
CA GLN A 86 3.04 -1.36 7.17
C GLN A 86 2.94 -2.57 6.21
N GLY A 87 2.78 -3.77 6.77
CA GLY A 87 2.64 -5.01 5.99
C GLY A 87 3.95 -5.57 5.44
N LYS A 88 5.09 -4.97 5.75
CA LYS A 88 6.42 -5.54 5.45
C LYS A 88 6.71 -6.72 6.39
N GLN A 89 7.54 -7.66 5.94
CA GLN A 89 7.83 -8.92 6.62
C GLN A 89 9.31 -9.08 7.02
N GLY A 90 10.00 -7.96 7.24
CA GLY A 90 11.40 -7.95 7.70
C GLY A 90 12.39 -7.68 6.59
N CYS A 91 13.62 -7.34 6.98
CA CYS A 91 14.75 -7.09 6.09
C CYS A 91 15.39 -8.41 5.65
N GLY A 92 15.96 -8.44 4.44
CA GLY A 92 16.61 -9.63 3.89
C GLY A 92 15.80 -10.29 2.77
N PHE A 93 15.29 -9.47 1.85
CA PHE A 93 14.85 -9.92 0.53
C PHE A 93 16.04 -10.53 -0.23
#